data_AF-A0A3D9LIZ7-F1
#
_entry.id   AF-A0A3D9LIZ7-F1
#
_cell.length_a   1.000
_cell.length_b   1.000
_cell.length_c   1.000
_cell.angle_alpha   90.00
_cell.angle_beta   90.00
_cell.angle_gamma   90.00
#
_symmetry.space_group_name_H-M   'P 1'
#
loop_
_entity.id
_entity.type
_entity.pdbx_description
1 polymer ?
#
loop_
_entity_poly.entity_id
_entity_poly.type
_entity_poly.pdbx_seq_one_letter_code
_entity_poly.pdbx_strand_id
1 'polypeptide(L)'
;MQPIMQQLDILADSRDVMLRNDVLGQLLRRDGAAARESLDRLAAEYPDDGAFPAMSVLARELERTPVAPFADHAALAVARRHLENEVVPAVRRVIPAQTVCAWLTPCWSALAQRAAALAFCGADAGNHAAPLWLRAGEWAAARKAVDGIESWRRIPAPLAWMTEARYRTSGLDDAWPLLTELAWLAPGRFAALLPELGDASLDALRRRFDGEFPGTGAMEDYAWFPAWLLVVKPALVGRLGEARVQRDVMFSRATALRREHEGDQHELVGLRQELSRLHEGLFGVYMATRRVRHP
;
A
#
# COMPACT_ATOMS: atom_id res chain seq x y z
N MET A 1 38.19 -31.35 -37.52
CA MET A 1 38.68 -30.23 -36.69
C MET A 1 37.47 -29.32 -36.44
N GLN A 2 37.10 -29.06 -35.18
CA GLN A 2 35.85 -28.44 -34.65
C GLN A 2 34.88 -29.40 -33.91
N PRO A 3 35.29 -29.90 -32.73
CA PRO A 3 34.36 -30.02 -31.59
C PRO A 3 34.85 -29.34 -30.30
N ILE A 4 36.12 -28.92 -30.24
CA ILE A 4 36.75 -28.41 -29.01
C ILE A 4 36.18 -27.03 -28.61
N MET A 5 35.79 -26.22 -29.59
CA MET A 5 35.29 -24.85 -29.34
C MET A 5 33.87 -24.84 -28.74
N GLN A 6 32.98 -25.74 -29.19
CA GLN A 6 31.64 -25.90 -28.60
C GLN A 6 31.67 -26.51 -27.19
N GLN A 7 32.61 -27.41 -26.92
CA GLN A 7 32.74 -28.02 -25.59
C GLN A 7 33.33 -27.04 -24.56
N LEU A 8 34.23 -26.14 -24.99
CA LEU A 8 34.72 -25.05 -24.15
C LEU A 8 33.64 -24.01 -23.85
N ASP A 9 32.78 -23.67 -24.82
CA ASP A 9 31.61 -22.79 -24.60
C ASP A 9 30.65 -23.39 -23.55
N ILE A 10 30.29 -24.68 -23.68
CA ILE A 10 29.38 -25.34 -22.72
C ILE A 10 29.98 -25.41 -21.30
N LEU A 11 31.30 -25.57 -21.18
CA LEU A 11 31.98 -25.61 -19.87
C LEU A 11 32.14 -24.21 -19.27
N ALA A 12 32.38 -23.19 -20.11
CA ALA A 12 32.42 -21.79 -19.68
C ALA A 12 31.03 -21.32 -19.24
N ASP A 13 29.98 -21.69 -19.98
CA ASP A 13 28.55 -21.48 -19.68
C ASP A 13 28.07 -22.31 -18.47
N SER A 14 28.79 -23.37 -18.11
CA SER A 14 28.51 -24.13 -16.88
C SER A 14 29.19 -23.51 -15.67
N ARG A 15 30.36 -22.89 -15.86
CA ARG A 15 31.17 -22.31 -14.78
C ARG A 15 30.68 -20.92 -14.39
N ASP A 16 30.31 -20.07 -15.34
CA ASP A 16 29.70 -18.77 -15.05
C ASP A 16 28.37 -18.94 -14.31
N VAL A 17 27.52 -19.90 -14.73
CA VAL A 17 26.25 -20.24 -14.09
C VAL A 17 26.48 -20.79 -12.69
N MET A 18 27.49 -21.65 -12.49
CA MET A 18 27.84 -22.15 -11.16
C MET A 18 28.26 -21.01 -10.22
N LEU A 19 29.16 -20.12 -10.65
CA LEU A 19 29.62 -18.98 -9.83
C LEU A 19 28.48 -17.99 -9.54
N ARG A 20 27.61 -17.71 -10.52
CA ARG A 20 26.40 -16.90 -10.29
C ARG A 20 25.47 -17.55 -9.27
N ASN A 21 25.27 -18.85 -9.35
CA ASN A 21 24.42 -19.60 -8.41
C ASN A 21 25.03 -19.62 -7.00
N ASP A 22 26.35 -19.68 -6.86
CA ASP A 22 27.03 -19.55 -5.58
C ASP A 22 26.76 -18.20 -4.94
N VAL A 23 26.95 -17.10 -5.69
CA VAL A 23 26.62 -15.74 -5.23
C VAL A 23 25.15 -15.65 -4.83
N LEU A 24 24.24 -16.09 -5.70
CA LEU A 24 22.80 -16.09 -5.45
C LEU A 24 22.44 -16.88 -4.18
N GLY A 25 23.06 -18.05 -3.99
CA GLY A 25 22.87 -18.89 -2.81
C GLY A 25 23.20 -18.14 -1.51
N GLN A 26 24.31 -17.41 -1.47
CA GLN A 26 24.68 -16.61 -0.29
C GLN A 26 23.79 -15.38 -0.11
N LEU A 27 23.42 -14.70 -1.20
CA LEU A 27 22.47 -13.58 -1.15
C LEU A 27 21.10 -14.02 -0.62
N LEU A 28 20.61 -15.21 -1.00
CA LEU A 28 19.36 -15.77 -0.49
C LEU A 28 19.44 -16.15 1.00
N ARG A 29 20.61 -16.63 1.46
CA ARG A 29 20.90 -16.86 2.88
C ARG A 29 21.13 -15.56 3.67
N ARG A 30 21.21 -14.42 2.96
CA ARG A 30 21.54 -13.10 3.51
C ARG A 30 22.91 -13.04 4.20
N ASP A 31 23.85 -13.85 3.76
CA ASP A 31 25.24 -13.82 4.24
C ASP A 31 26.05 -12.84 3.37
N GLY A 32 26.20 -11.59 3.83
CA GLY A 32 26.89 -10.55 3.08
C GLY A 32 28.38 -10.85 2.84
N ALA A 33 29.06 -11.41 3.84
CA ALA A 33 30.49 -11.72 3.74
C ALA A 33 30.75 -12.88 2.77
N ALA A 34 29.99 -13.97 2.88
CA ALA A 34 30.10 -15.09 1.94
C ALA A 34 29.65 -14.70 0.52
N ALA A 35 28.65 -13.82 0.40
CA ALA A 35 28.23 -13.28 -0.89
C ALA A 35 29.33 -12.44 -1.54
N ARG A 36 30.03 -11.60 -0.77
CA ARG A 36 31.19 -10.83 -1.25
C ARG A 36 32.30 -11.73 -1.75
N GLU A 37 32.71 -12.71 -0.96
CA GLU A 37 33.77 -13.66 -1.35
C GLU A 37 33.42 -14.42 -2.64
N SER A 38 32.16 -14.85 -2.76
CA SER A 38 31.68 -15.53 -3.97
C SER A 38 31.62 -14.58 -5.17
N LEU A 39 31.29 -13.31 -4.93
CA LEU A 39 31.22 -12.28 -5.96
C LEU A 39 32.62 -11.88 -6.47
N ASP A 40 33.61 -11.83 -5.59
CA ASP A 40 35.01 -11.55 -5.96
C ASP A 40 35.57 -12.70 -6.82
N ARG A 41 35.19 -13.96 -6.54
CA ARG A 41 35.52 -15.11 -7.40
C ARG A 41 34.86 -15.00 -8.78
N LEU A 42 33.59 -14.63 -8.84
CA LEU A 42 32.90 -14.37 -10.11
C LEU A 42 33.59 -13.25 -10.91
N ALA A 43 33.96 -12.14 -10.26
CA ALA A 43 34.61 -11.00 -10.91
C ALA A 43 36.00 -11.30 -11.45
N ALA A 44 36.76 -12.15 -10.75
CA ALA A 44 38.10 -12.55 -11.17
C ALA A 44 38.08 -13.36 -12.47
N GLU A 45 37.01 -14.11 -12.71
CA GLU A 45 36.89 -14.98 -13.88
C GLU A 45 36.00 -14.39 -14.99
N TYR A 46 34.99 -13.60 -14.62
CA TYR A 46 33.98 -13.01 -15.50
C TYR A 46 33.73 -11.54 -15.14
N PRO A 47 34.69 -10.63 -15.39
CA PRO A 47 34.58 -9.21 -15.02
C PRO A 47 33.46 -8.46 -15.74
N ASP A 48 33.07 -8.91 -16.93
CA ASP A 48 32.03 -8.28 -17.77
C ASP A 48 30.62 -8.84 -17.52
N ASP A 49 30.43 -9.58 -16.42
CA ASP A 49 29.14 -10.16 -16.06
C ASP A 49 28.05 -9.08 -15.85
N GLY A 50 26.99 -9.13 -16.66
CA GLY A 50 25.91 -8.13 -16.63
C GLY A 50 25.06 -8.12 -15.36
N ALA A 51 25.14 -9.14 -14.49
CA ALA A 51 24.49 -9.18 -13.19
C ALA A 51 25.40 -8.66 -12.05
N PHE A 52 26.70 -8.53 -12.29
CA PHE A 52 27.70 -8.11 -11.31
C PHE A 52 27.36 -6.80 -10.58
N PRO A 53 26.92 -5.70 -11.25
CA PRO A 53 26.58 -4.47 -10.54
C PRO A 53 25.44 -4.65 -9.54
N ALA A 54 24.42 -5.43 -9.90
CA ALA A 54 23.29 -5.69 -9.02
C ALA A 54 23.69 -6.59 -7.84
N MET A 55 24.43 -7.68 -8.09
CA MET A 55 24.94 -8.54 -7.02
C MET A 55 25.83 -7.77 -6.04
N SER A 56 26.65 -6.83 -6.54
CA SER A 56 27.51 -5.96 -5.74
C SER A 56 26.72 -5.06 -4.79
N VAL A 57 25.61 -4.48 -5.26
CA VAL A 57 24.70 -3.67 -4.43
C VAL A 57 24.11 -4.52 -3.32
N LEU A 58 23.65 -5.73 -3.63
CA LEU A 58 23.03 -6.62 -2.64
C LEU A 58 24.01 -7.12 -1.58
N ALA A 59 25.22 -7.53 -1.98
CA ALA A 59 26.26 -7.93 -1.03
C ALA A 59 26.63 -6.78 -0.09
N ARG A 60 26.81 -5.56 -0.63
CA ARG A 60 27.10 -4.36 0.17
C ARG A 60 25.97 -4.03 1.13
N GLU A 61 24.72 -4.18 0.71
CA GLU A 61 23.58 -3.92 1.59
C GLU A 61 23.50 -4.93 2.75
N LEU A 62 23.87 -6.19 2.52
CA LEU A 62 23.93 -7.20 3.58
C LEU A 62 25.10 -7.00 4.54
N GLU A 63 26.22 -6.47 4.06
CA GLU A 63 27.38 -6.10 4.90
C GLU A 63 27.11 -4.87 5.79
N ARG A 64 26.12 -4.05 5.41
CA ARG A 64 25.71 -2.89 6.22
C ARG A 64 24.85 -3.36 7.39
N THR A 65 25.39 -3.24 8.60
CA THR A 65 24.63 -3.46 9.84
C THR A 65 24.47 -2.16 10.65
N PRO A 66 23.81 -1.11 10.12
CA PRO A 66 23.58 0.10 10.90
C PRO A 66 22.51 -0.17 11.96
N VAL A 67 22.89 -0.09 13.23
CA VAL A 67 21.98 -0.27 14.37
C VAL A 67 21.50 1.07 14.94
N ALA A 68 22.25 2.15 14.68
CA ALA A 68 21.95 3.46 15.24
C ALA A 68 20.63 4.05 14.68
N PRO A 69 19.78 4.62 15.55
CA PRO A 69 18.62 5.40 15.13
C PRO A 69 19.02 6.56 14.19
N PHE A 70 18.09 6.99 13.35
CA PHE A 70 18.29 8.18 12.53
C PHE A 70 18.25 9.44 13.38
N ALA A 71 19.15 10.38 13.09
CA ALA A 71 19.19 11.68 13.77
C ALA A 71 18.02 12.59 13.35
N ASP A 72 17.62 12.54 12.08
CA ASP A 72 16.59 13.38 11.50
C ASP A 72 15.91 12.74 10.27
N HIS A 73 14.88 13.41 9.75
CA HIS A 73 14.14 13.00 8.56
C HIS A 73 15.00 12.99 7.29
N ALA A 74 16.03 13.84 7.19
CA ALA A 74 16.88 13.91 6.01
C ALA A 74 17.77 12.65 5.89
N ALA A 75 18.34 12.19 7.01
CA ALA A 75 19.10 10.94 7.09
C ALA A 75 18.21 9.74 6.73
N LEU A 76 16.96 9.73 7.21
CA LEU A 76 15.98 8.72 6.82
C LEU A 76 15.66 8.79 5.31
N ALA A 77 15.44 9.98 4.76
CA ALA A 77 15.14 10.18 3.35
C ALA A 77 16.25 9.66 2.43
N VAL A 78 17.52 9.86 2.81
CA VAL A 78 18.68 9.32 2.09
C VAL A 78 18.67 7.79 2.11
N ALA A 79 18.51 7.19 3.29
CA ALA A 79 18.51 5.74 3.43
C ALA A 79 17.31 5.08 2.73
N ARG A 80 16.12 5.71 2.79
CA ARG A 80 14.93 5.26 2.06
C ARG A 80 15.15 5.30 0.55
N ARG A 81 15.66 6.42 0.01
CA ARG A 81 15.95 6.56 -1.43
C ARG A 81 17.00 5.55 -1.91
N HIS A 82 18.03 5.28 -1.11
CA HIS A 82 19.01 4.22 -1.42
C HIS A 82 18.31 2.86 -1.59
N LEU A 83 17.45 2.49 -0.64
CA LEU A 83 16.73 1.23 -0.70
C LEU A 83 15.78 1.17 -1.91
N GLU A 84 15.05 2.25 -2.20
CA GLU A 84 14.09 2.34 -3.30
C GLU A 84 14.76 2.35 -4.69
N ASN A 85 15.85 3.09 -4.85
CA ASN A 85 16.44 3.36 -6.17
C ASN A 85 17.60 2.43 -6.53
N GLU A 86 18.27 1.83 -5.55
CA GLU A 86 19.42 0.96 -5.80
C GLU A 86 19.11 -0.49 -5.44
N VAL A 87 18.67 -0.73 -4.21
CA VAL A 87 18.51 -2.10 -3.69
C VAL A 87 17.30 -2.79 -4.29
N VAL A 88 16.11 -2.17 -4.29
CA VAL A 88 14.90 -2.79 -4.83
C VAL A 88 15.06 -3.20 -6.31
N PRO A 89 15.60 -2.37 -7.21
CA PRO A 89 15.90 -2.78 -8.58
C PRO A 89 16.92 -3.92 -8.66
N ALA A 90 17.99 -3.88 -7.85
CA ALA A 90 19.00 -4.94 -7.81
C ALA A 90 18.40 -6.28 -7.35
N VAL A 91 17.54 -6.27 -6.33
CA VAL A 91 16.83 -7.46 -5.85
C VAL A 91 15.96 -8.03 -6.97
N ARG A 92 15.15 -7.20 -7.63
CA ARG A 92 14.27 -7.65 -8.74
C ARG A 92 15.05 -8.21 -9.94
N ARG A 93 16.30 -7.79 -10.14
CA ARG A 93 17.16 -8.28 -11.22
C ARG A 93 17.81 -9.62 -10.92
N VAL A 94 18.19 -9.87 -9.67
CA VAL A 94 19.03 -11.02 -9.27
C VAL A 94 18.24 -12.09 -8.52
N ILE A 95 17.33 -11.68 -7.63
CA ILE A 95 16.59 -12.57 -6.75
C ILE A 95 15.32 -13.07 -7.48
N PRO A 96 14.99 -14.38 -7.39
CA PRO A 96 13.75 -14.92 -7.97
C PRO A 96 12.51 -14.15 -7.51
N ALA A 97 11.56 -13.91 -8.42
CA ALA A 97 10.39 -13.06 -8.17
C ALA A 97 9.60 -13.45 -6.91
N GLN A 98 9.49 -14.75 -6.64
CA GLN A 98 8.78 -15.31 -5.49
C GLN A 98 9.46 -15.04 -4.14
N THR A 99 10.76 -14.72 -4.12
CA THR A 99 11.52 -14.44 -2.88
C THR A 99 11.84 -12.96 -2.70
N VAL A 100 11.57 -12.10 -3.69
CA VAL A 100 11.86 -10.65 -3.63
C VAL A 100 11.27 -9.99 -2.38
N CYS A 101 9.98 -10.24 -2.08
CA CYS A 101 9.34 -9.65 -0.90
C CYS A 101 10.00 -10.13 0.40
N ALA A 102 10.19 -11.43 0.55
CA ALA A 102 10.83 -12.02 1.73
C ALA A 102 12.26 -11.50 1.93
N TRP A 103 13.00 -11.24 0.85
CA TRP A 103 14.34 -10.66 0.91
C TRP A 103 14.31 -9.19 1.33
N LEU A 104 13.35 -8.40 0.85
CA LEU A 104 13.26 -6.96 1.13
C LEU A 104 12.69 -6.66 2.53
N THR A 105 11.83 -7.53 3.08
CA THR A 105 11.19 -7.33 4.39
C THR A 105 12.19 -6.95 5.50
N PRO A 106 13.30 -7.69 5.73
CA PRO A 106 14.27 -7.32 6.75
C PRO A 106 14.92 -5.94 6.53
N CYS A 107 15.15 -5.53 5.29
CA CYS A 107 15.72 -4.22 4.97
C CYS A 107 14.76 -3.08 5.32
N TRP A 108 13.47 -3.23 4.96
CA TRP A 108 12.42 -2.28 5.33
C TRP A 108 12.20 -2.21 6.84
N SER A 109 12.18 -3.37 7.52
CA SER A 109 12.07 -3.46 8.97
C SER A 109 13.23 -2.77 9.68
N ALA A 110 14.48 -2.98 9.25
CA ALA A 110 15.63 -2.31 9.82
C ALA A 110 15.55 -0.78 9.67
N LEU A 111 15.11 -0.30 8.51
CA LEU A 111 14.90 1.12 8.26
C LEU A 111 13.82 1.71 9.18
N ALA A 112 12.70 0.98 9.33
CA ALA A 112 11.58 1.37 10.18
C ALA A 112 11.96 1.40 11.68
N GLN A 113 12.76 0.44 12.16
CA GLN A 113 13.27 0.42 13.53
C GLN A 113 14.13 1.64 13.84
N ARG A 114 15.05 1.98 12.93
CA ARG A 114 15.92 3.15 13.09
C ARG A 114 15.15 4.46 13.01
N ALA A 115 14.01 4.48 12.32
CA ALA A 115 13.12 5.64 12.22
C ALA A 115 12.16 5.77 13.43
N ALA A 116 12.09 4.79 14.33
CA ALA A 116 11.03 4.71 15.36
C ALA A 116 11.00 5.91 16.33
N ALA A 117 12.14 6.58 16.54
CA ALA A 117 12.24 7.75 17.41
C ALA A 117 11.90 9.08 16.72
N LEU A 118 11.74 9.09 15.40
CA LEU A 118 11.43 10.31 14.65
C LEU A 118 9.95 10.65 14.80
N ALA A 119 9.66 11.88 15.23
CA ALA A 119 8.30 12.39 15.26
C ALA A 119 7.71 12.51 13.84
N PHE A 120 6.40 12.41 13.72
CA PHE A 120 5.72 12.61 12.45
C PHE A 120 5.88 14.05 11.95
N CYS A 121 6.28 14.20 10.68
CA CYS A 121 6.38 15.48 9.99
C CYS A 121 5.43 15.49 8.79
N GLY A 122 4.42 16.37 8.79
CA GLY A 122 3.42 16.42 7.73
C GLY A 122 3.98 16.81 6.35
N ALA A 123 5.01 17.66 6.32
CA ALA A 123 5.70 18.05 5.08
C ALA A 123 6.47 16.90 4.42
N ASP A 124 6.82 15.88 5.21
CA ASP A 124 7.62 14.74 4.77
C ASP A 124 7.05 13.42 5.31
N ALA A 125 5.74 13.23 5.09
CA ALA A 125 5.02 12.08 5.62
C ALA A 125 5.63 10.73 5.20
N GLY A 126 6.30 10.66 4.03
CA GLY A 126 6.95 9.43 3.57
C GLY A 126 8.13 8.97 4.46
N ASN A 127 8.73 9.89 5.23
CA ASN A 127 9.88 9.62 6.09
C ASN A 127 9.44 9.48 7.56
N HIS A 128 8.60 8.47 7.80
CA HIS A 128 8.17 8.06 9.14
C HIS A 128 8.24 6.54 9.25
N ALA A 129 8.32 5.98 10.46
CA ALA A 129 8.42 4.53 10.67
C ALA A 129 7.21 3.75 10.12
N ALA A 130 6.00 4.30 10.24
CA ALA A 130 4.75 3.63 9.82
C ALA A 130 4.73 3.17 8.34
N PRO A 131 4.95 4.03 7.33
CA PRO A 131 4.97 3.58 5.93
C PRO A 131 6.07 2.56 5.64
N LEU A 132 7.18 2.56 6.39
CA LEU A 132 8.26 1.59 6.22
C LEU A 132 7.87 0.21 6.76
N TRP A 133 7.15 0.17 7.89
CA TRP A 133 6.57 -1.07 8.40
C TRP A 133 5.52 -1.66 7.45
N LEU A 134 4.73 -0.82 6.77
CA LEU A 134 3.82 -1.28 5.70
C LEU A 134 4.60 -1.93 4.56
N ARG A 135 5.68 -1.30 4.09
CA ARG A 135 6.55 -1.89 3.05
C ARG A 135 7.19 -3.22 3.48
N ALA A 136 7.46 -3.37 4.77
CA ALA A 136 8.00 -4.60 5.33
C ALA A 136 6.97 -5.74 5.43
N GLY A 137 5.67 -5.44 5.37
CA GLY A 137 4.62 -6.40 5.68
C GLY A 137 4.30 -6.55 7.17
N GLU A 138 4.87 -5.68 8.01
CA GLU A 138 4.76 -5.73 9.46
C GLU A 138 3.60 -4.84 9.94
N TRP A 139 2.38 -5.27 9.60
CA TRP A 139 1.17 -4.47 9.79
C TRP A 139 0.91 -4.08 11.25
N ALA A 140 1.21 -4.97 12.20
CA ALA A 140 1.07 -4.71 13.63
C ALA A 140 2.03 -3.59 14.11
N ALA A 141 3.28 -3.60 13.62
CA ALA A 141 4.25 -2.56 13.92
C ALA A 141 3.85 -1.22 13.29
N ALA A 142 3.32 -1.24 12.06
CA ALA A 142 2.78 -0.05 11.41
C ALA A 142 1.64 0.59 12.23
N ARG A 143 0.68 -0.22 12.71
CA ARG A 143 -0.41 0.25 13.59
C ARG A 143 0.13 0.94 14.84
N LYS A 144 1.06 0.28 15.54
CA LYS A 144 1.70 0.84 16.75
C LYS A 144 2.40 2.17 16.47
N ALA A 145 3.10 2.28 15.33
CA ALA A 145 3.76 3.51 14.93
C ALA A 145 2.76 4.64 14.63
N VAL A 146 1.62 4.34 14.01
CA VAL A 146 0.56 5.34 13.77
C VAL A 146 -0.13 5.75 15.06
N ASP A 147 -0.40 4.83 15.97
CA ASP A 147 -1.04 5.14 17.25
C ASP A 147 -0.19 6.10 18.12
N GLY A 148 1.13 6.16 17.90
CA GLY A 148 2.02 7.14 18.51
C GLY A 148 1.92 8.56 17.94
N ILE A 149 1.22 8.76 16.82
CA ILE A 149 1.03 10.08 16.20
C ILE A 149 -0.19 10.75 16.83
N GLU A 150 0.00 11.94 17.41
CA GLU A 150 -1.10 12.72 17.97
C GLU A 150 -2.14 13.05 16.90
N SER A 151 -3.42 12.85 17.23
CA SER A 151 -4.55 13.18 16.34
C SER A 151 -4.46 12.53 14.94
N TRP A 152 -3.80 11.36 14.81
CA TRP A 152 -3.55 10.69 13.52
C TRP A 152 -4.77 10.54 12.62
N ARG A 153 -5.96 10.32 13.20
CA ARG A 153 -7.24 10.21 12.45
C ARG A 153 -7.63 11.46 11.67
N ARG A 154 -7.13 12.63 12.07
CA ARG A 154 -7.39 13.92 11.42
C ARG A 154 -6.35 14.26 10.35
N ILE A 155 -5.31 13.44 10.21
CA ILE A 155 -4.19 13.67 9.30
C ILE A 155 -4.29 12.65 8.16
N PRO A 156 -4.36 13.08 6.89
CA PRO A 156 -4.62 12.17 5.77
C PRO A 156 -3.64 11.00 5.62
N ALA A 157 -2.33 11.24 5.79
CA ALA A 157 -1.32 10.20 5.60
C ALA A 157 -1.35 9.12 6.71
N PRO A 158 -1.30 9.48 8.01
CA PRO A 158 -1.50 8.51 9.09
C PRO A 158 -2.82 7.74 9.03
N LEU A 159 -3.92 8.40 8.66
CA LEU A 159 -5.21 7.73 8.47
C LEU A 159 -5.14 6.65 7.37
N ALA A 160 -4.53 6.96 6.23
CA ALA A 160 -4.34 5.99 5.15
C ALA A 160 -3.49 4.78 5.60
N TRP A 161 -2.38 5.02 6.30
CA TRP A 161 -1.53 3.95 6.83
C TRP A 161 -2.24 3.04 7.82
N MET A 162 -3.01 3.62 8.76
CA MET A 162 -3.81 2.81 9.68
C MET A 162 -4.88 2.01 8.93
N THR A 163 -5.49 2.60 7.90
CA THR A 163 -6.50 1.93 7.08
C THR A 163 -5.91 0.70 6.40
N GLU A 164 -4.76 0.85 5.73
CA GLU A 164 -4.05 -0.26 5.11
C GLU A 164 -3.68 -1.33 6.14
N ALA A 165 -3.06 -0.92 7.26
CA ALA A 165 -2.61 -1.86 8.26
C ALA A 165 -3.77 -2.66 8.88
N ARG A 166 -4.92 -2.01 9.15
CA ARG A 166 -6.11 -2.71 9.66
C ARG A 166 -6.72 -3.64 8.63
N TYR A 167 -6.80 -3.21 7.37
CA TYR A 167 -7.26 -4.06 6.29
C TYR A 167 -6.40 -5.33 6.19
N ARG A 168 -5.07 -5.19 6.24
CA ARG A 168 -4.15 -6.34 6.15
C ARG A 168 -4.19 -7.25 7.38
N THR A 169 -4.51 -6.75 8.57
CA THR A 169 -4.60 -7.59 9.79
C THR A 169 -5.96 -8.23 10.01
N SER A 170 -7.04 -7.51 9.70
CA SER A 170 -8.40 -7.87 10.13
C SER A 170 -9.41 -7.96 8.97
N GLY A 171 -8.98 -7.64 7.75
CA GLY A 171 -9.84 -7.64 6.59
C GLY A 171 -10.69 -6.37 6.46
N LEU A 172 -11.63 -6.43 5.51
CA LEU A 172 -12.37 -5.27 5.03
C LEU A 172 -13.38 -4.72 6.05
N ASP A 173 -13.98 -5.59 6.85
CA ASP A 173 -15.02 -5.19 7.83
C ASP A 173 -14.49 -4.17 8.84
N ASP A 174 -13.25 -4.35 9.31
CA ASP A 174 -12.58 -3.45 10.25
C ASP A 174 -12.02 -2.18 9.59
N ALA A 175 -11.86 -2.21 8.26
CA ALA A 175 -11.29 -1.11 7.49
C ALA A 175 -12.36 -0.12 7.00
N TRP A 176 -13.62 -0.55 6.85
CA TRP A 176 -14.71 0.29 6.36
C TRP A 176 -14.86 1.65 7.05
N PRO A 177 -14.80 1.75 8.40
CA PRO A 177 -14.92 3.05 9.06
C PRO A 177 -13.79 3.99 8.65
N LEU A 178 -12.56 3.48 8.54
CA LEU A 178 -11.38 4.29 8.18
C LEU A 178 -11.34 4.64 6.70
N LEU A 179 -11.77 3.73 5.82
CA LEU A 179 -11.95 4.01 4.39
C LEU A 179 -12.96 5.16 4.18
N THR A 180 -14.03 5.16 4.98
CA THR A 180 -15.05 6.22 4.96
C THR A 180 -14.47 7.56 5.45
N GLU A 181 -13.79 7.56 6.59
CA GLU A 181 -13.10 8.75 7.12
C GLU A 181 -12.08 9.30 6.10
N LEU A 182 -11.32 8.42 5.43
CA LEU A 182 -10.31 8.80 4.45
C LEU A 182 -10.92 9.37 3.17
N ALA A 183 -12.01 8.78 2.67
CA ALA A 183 -12.73 9.29 1.52
C ALA A 183 -13.24 10.72 1.75
N TRP A 184 -13.71 11.04 2.96
CA TRP A 184 -14.15 12.39 3.30
C TRP A 184 -13.02 13.38 3.56
N LEU A 185 -11.92 12.91 4.15
CA LEU A 185 -10.80 13.76 4.55
C LEU A 185 -9.86 14.05 3.37
N ALA A 186 -9.55 13.05 2.56
CA ALA A 186 -8.62 13.14 1.44
C ALA A 186 -9.00 12.14 0.32
N PRO A 187 -10.00 12.49 -0.51
CA PRO A 187 -10.49 11.65 -1.60
C PRO A 187 -9.41 11.09 -2.53
N GLY A 188 -8.43 11.92 -2.90
CA GLY A 188 -7.31 11.47 -3.74
C GLY A 188 -6.42 10.40 -3.08
N ARG A 189 -6.22 10.45 -1.76
CA ARG A 189 -5.49 9.41 -1.03
C ARG A 189 -6.31 8.13 -0.88
N PHE A 190 -7.62 8.26 -0.69
CA PHE A 190 -8.53 7.13 -0.75
C PHE A 190 -8.44 6.42 -2.11
N ALA A 191 -8.54 7.17 -3.21
CA ALA A 191 -8.46 6.64 -4.57
C ALA A 191 -7.11 5.96 -4.88
N ALA A 192 -6.01 6.50 -4.34
CA ALA A 192 -4.67 5.92 -4.46
C ALA A 192 -4.50 4.64 -3.62
N LEU A 193 -5.15 4.56 -2.45
CA LEU A 193 -5.04 3.40 -1.55
C LEU A 193 -5.75 2.16 -2.09
N LEU A 194 -6.91 2.30 -2.73
CA LEU A 194 -7.70 1.16 -3.23
C LEU A 194 -6.88 0.15 -4.06
N PRO A 195 -6.13 0.54 -5.12
CA PRO A 195 -5.34 -0.41 -5.89
C PRO A 195 -4.16 -1.00 -5.11
N GLU A 196 -3.64 -0.29 -4.09
CA GLU A 196 -2.58 -0.81 -3.23
C GLU A 196 -3.07 -1.96 -2.33
N LEU A 197 -4.35 -1.96 -1.96
CA LEU A 197 -4.96 -3.07 -1.19
C LEU A 197 -5.07 -4.35 -2.03
N GLY A 198 -5.29 -4.21 -3.35
CA GLY A 198 -5.41 -5.34 -4.29
C GLY A 198 -6.65 -6.20 -4.05
N ASP A 199 -7.71 -5.62 -3.49
CA ASP A 199 -8.95 -6.32 -3.15
C ASP A 199 -9.93 -6.26 -4.32
N ALA A 200 -10.21 -7.42 -4.93
CA ALA A 200 -11.11 -7.51 -6.08
C ALA A 200 -12.53 -6.97 -5.80
N SER A 201 -13.00 -7.04 -4.55
CA SER A 201 -14.31 -6.52 -4.16
C SER A 201 -14.32 -5.00 -4.08
N LEU A 202 -13.24 -4.39 -3.57
CA LEU A 202 -13.05 -2.94 -3.60
C LEU A 202 -12.86 -2.43 -5.03
N ASP A 203 -12.08 -3.14 -5.86
CA ASP A 203 -11.88 -2.78 -7.26
C ASP A 203 -13.16 -2.87 -8.08
N ALA A 204 -14.02 -3.85 -7.80
CA ALA A 204 -15.34 -3.95 -8.40
C ALA A 204 -16.24 -2.77 -7.97
N LEU A 205 -16.24 -2.43 -6.69
CA LEU A 205 -17.00 -1.28 -6.17
C LEU A 205 -16.51 0.05 -6.76
N ARG A 206 -15.19 0.24 -6.86
CA ARG A 206 -14.58 1.41 -7.47
C ARG A 206 -15.00 1.57 -8.92
N ARG A 207 -14.81 0.53 -9.75
CA ARG A 207 -15.20 0.57 -11.17
C ARG A 207 -16.68 0.86 -11.36
N ARG A 208 -17.52 0.33 -10.47
CA ARG A 208 -18.95 0.58 -10.49
C ARG A 208 -19.27 2.02 -10.10
N PHE A 209 -18.61 2.57 -9.08
CA PHE A 209 -18.73 3.99 -8.74
C PHE A 209 -18.31 4.88 -9.92
N ASP A 210 -17.15 4.61 -10.53
CA ASP A 210 -16.63 5.39 -11.66
C ASP A 210 -17.58 5.37 -12.88
N GLY A 211 -18.33 4.27 -13.08
CA GLY A 211 -19.29 4.13 -14.18
C GLY A 211 -20.72 4.60 -13.89
N GLU A 212 -21.17 4.54 -12.64
CA GLU A 212 -22.55 4.86 -12.25
C GLU A 212 -22.70 6.23 -11.59
N PHE A 213 -21.64 6.75 -10.96
CA PHE A 213 -21.71 8.03 -10.25
C PHE A 213 -21.60 9.18 -11.25
N PRO A 214 -22.63 10.04 -11.38
CA PRO A 214 -22.61 11.18 -12.27
C PRO A 214 -21.82 12.34 -11.64
N GLY A 215 -20.51 12.15 -11.53
CA GLY A 215 -19.55 13.14 -11.10
C GLY A 215 -18.82 13.80 -12.26
N THR A 216 -17.81 14.59 -11.93
CA THR A 216 -16.89 15.20 -12.89
C THR A 216 -15.83 14.21 -13.41
N GLY A 217 -15.73 13.03 -12.78
CA GLY A 217 -14.64 12.07 -12.98
C GLY A 217 -13.35 12.47 -12.25
N ALA A 218 -13.41 13.51 -11.42
CA ALA A 218 -12.27 13.99 -10.65
C ALA A 218 -12.11 13.18 -9.35
N MET A 219 -10.90 13.22 -8.79
CA MET A 219 -10.60 12.45 -7.57
C MET A 219 -11.43 12.92 -6.37
N GLU A 220 -11.88 14.17 -6.39
CA GLU A 220 -12.74 14.79 -5.40
C GLU A 220 -14.12 14.09 -5.32
N ASP A 221 -14.57 13.47 -6.41
CA ASP A 221 -15.85 12.76 -6.44
C ASP A 221 -15.87 11.57 -5.47
N TYR A 222 -14.71 10.97 -5.16
CA TYR A 222 -14.62 9.89 -4.17
C TYR A 222 -15.03 10.31 -2.76
N ALA A 223 -15.17 11.60 -2.46
CA ALA A 223 -15.83 12.06 -1.23
C ALA A 223 -17.28 11.53 -1.10
N TRP A 224 -17.93 11.25 -2.22
CA TRP A 224 -19.29 10.70 -2.30
C TRP A 224 -19.34 9.18 -2.28
N PHE A 225 -18.20 8.50 -2.39
CA PHE A 225 -18.14 7.04 -2.45
C PHE A 225 -18.84 6.37 -1.25
N PRO A 226 -18.65 6.80 0.01
CA PRO A 226 -19.35 6.17 1.13
C PRO A 226 -20.88 6.35 1.06
N ALA A 227 -21.36 7.50 0.60
CA ALA A 227 -22.80 7.76 0.46
C ALA A 227 -23.41 6.91 -0.66
N TRP A 228 -22.75 6.84 -1.81
CA TRP A 228 -23.12 5.96 -2.91
C TRP A 228 -23.11 4.48 -2.48
N LEU A 229 -22.12 4.07 -1.69
CA LEU A 229 -22.01 2.70 -1.19
C LEU A 229 -23.20 2.31 -0.31
N LEU A 230 -23.76 3.23 0.48
CA LEU A 230 -24.96 2.98 1.28
C LEU A 230 -26.22 2.80 0.43
N VAL A 231 -26.30 3.47 -0.72
CA VAL A 231 -27.40 3.28 -1.69
C VAL A 231 -27.32 1.89 -2.33
N VAL A 232 -26.12 1.48 -2.72
CA VAL A 232 -25.89 0.26 -3.49
C VAL A 232 -25.75 -0.99 -2.60
N LYS A 233 -25.20 -0.84 -1.40
CA LYS A 233 -25.02 -1.90 -0.38
C LYS A 233 -25.50 -1.42 1.01
N PRO A 234 -26.82 -1.34 1.24
CA PRO A 234 -27.39 -0.87 2.51
C PRO A 234 -26.94 -1.67 3.74
N ALA A 235 -26.60 -2.95 3.57
CA ALA A 235 -26.13 -3.82 4.65
C ALA A 235 -24.86 -3.32 5.36
N LEU A 236 -24.07 -2.44 4.71
CA LEU A 236 -22.84 -1.90 5.29
C LEU A 236 -23.09 -0.72 6.25
N VAL A 237 -24.34 -0.31 6.44
CA VAL A 237 -24.70 0.87 7.23
C VAL A 237 -24.19 0.84 8.67
N GLY A 238 -24.22 -0.33 9.32
CA GLY A 238 -23.70 -0.50 10.67
C GLY A 238 -22.19 -0.23 10.74
N ARG A 239 -21.43 -0.74 9.76
CA ARG A 239 -19.97 -0.60 9.67
C ARG A 239 -19.55 0.81 9.31
N LEU A 240 -20.17 1.43 8.30
CA LEU A 240 -19.87 2.81 7.92
C LEU A 240 -20.23 3.80 9.05
N GLY A 241 -21.25 3.47 9.85
CA GLY A 241 -21.66 4.26 11.01
C GLY A 241 -20.65 4.30 12.16
N GLU A 242 -19.64 3.42 12.19
CA GLU A 242 -18.57 3.44 13.19
C GLU A 242 -17.49 4.51 12.91
N ALA A 243 -17.57 5.21 11.75
CA ALA A 243 -16.69 6.31 11.39
C ALA A 243 -16.81 7.47 12.40
N ARG A 244 -15.66 7.89 12.96
CA ARG A 244 -15.56 8.88 14.03
C ARG A 244 -15.40 10.31 13.51
N VAL A 245 -14.74 10.49 12.37
CA VAL A 245 -14.61 11.80 11.73
C VAL A 245 -15.88 12.07 10.94
N GLN A 246 -16.89 12.57 11.63
CA GLN A 246 -18.17 12.97 11.04
C GLN A 246 -18.03 14.41 10.57
N ARG A 247 -17.91 14.65 9.26
CA ARG A 247 -18.19 15.99 8.72
C ARG A 247 -19.69 16.15 8.65
N ASP A 248 -20.21 17.09 9.43
CA ASP A 248 -21.64 17.35 9.73
C ASP A 248 -22.58 17.42 8.52
N VAL A 249 -22.09 17.62 7.30
CA VAL A 249 -22.97 17.64 6.12
C VAL A 249 -22.98 16.29 5.40
N MET A 250 -21.89 15.53 5.38
CA MET A 250 -21.79 14.23 4.68
C MET A 250 -22.24 13.05 5.54
N PHE A 251 -22.01 13.12 6.86
CA PHE A 251 -22.49 12.11 7.80
C PHE A 251 -24.02 12.15 7.93
N SER A 252 -24.60 13.35 7.97
CA SER A 252 -26.06 13.60 7.88
C SER A 252 -26.69 12.99 6.62
N ARG A 253 -25.94 12.91 5.52
CA ARG A 253 -26.37 12.33 4.22
C ARG A 253 -26.37 10.80 4.20
N ALA A 254 -25.45 10.18 4.93
CA ALA A 254 -25.39 8.73 5.13
C ALA A 254 -26.46 8.24 6.12
N THR A 255 -26.71 9.01 7.19
CA THR A 255 -27.75 8.72 8.19
C THR A 255 -29.16 8.95 7.67
N ALA A 256 -29.37 9.92 6.77
CA ALA A 256 -30.60 10.10 5.99
C ALA A 256 -31.02 8.81 5.25
N LEU A 257 -30.09 8.22 4.49
CA LEU A 257 -30.34 6.96 3.76
C LEU A 257 -30.51 5.75 4.71
N ARG A 258 -29.85 5.77 5.87
CA ARG A 258 -30.03 4.76 6.95
C ARG A 258 -31.44 4.80 7.56
N ARG A 259 -31.91 5.98 7.98
CA ARG A 259 -33.22 6.18 8.62
C ARG A 259 -34.37 5.77 7.72
N GLU A 260 -34.22 5.95 6.42
CA GLU A 260 -35.21 5.48 5.46
C GLU A 260 -35.32 3.95 5.39
N HIS A 261 -34.22 3.21 5.60
CA HIS A 261 -34.28 1.76 5.65
C HIS A 261 -34.91 1.24 6.94
N GLU A 262 -34.81 2.02 8.03
CA GLU A 262 -35.42 1.74 9.33
C GLU A 262 -36.93 2.02 9.36
N GLY A 263 -37.52 2.54 8.26
CA GLY A 263 -38.97 2.48 7.99
C GLY A 263 -39.79 3.72 8.35
N ASP A 264 -39.17 4.85 8.63
CA ASP A 264 -39.90 6.04 9.09
C ASP A 264 -40.48 6.86 7.92
N GLN A 265 -41.73 6.54 7.52
CA GLN A 265 -42.36 7.00 6.28
C GLN A 265 -42.58 8.53 6.16
N HIS A 266 -42.72 9.26 7.27
CA HIS A 266 -42.97 10.71 7.24
C HIS A 266 -41.70 11.54 7.07
N GLU A 267 -40.53 11.04 7.50
CA GLU A 267 -39.25 11.71 7.24
C GLU A 267 -38.76 11.50 5.78
N LEU A 268 -39.27 10.48 5.07
CA LEU A 268 -38.78 10.09 3.73
C LEU A 268 -38.93 11.15 2.66
N VAL A 269 -40.03 11.92 2.69
CA VAL A 269 -40.29 12.95 1.66
C VAL A 269 -39.32 14.12 1.85
N GLY A 270 -39.07 14.51 3.10
CA GLY A 270 -38.06 15.51 3.46
C GLY A 270 -36.66 15.05 3.07
N LEU A 271 -36.30 13.80 3.41
CA LEU A 271 -35.02 13.19 3.09
C LEU A 271 -34.77 13.06 1.58
N ARG A 272 -35.79 12.72 0.79
CA ARG A 272 -35.69 12.67 -0.68
C ARG A 272 -35.54 14.06 -1.30
N GLN A 273 -36.22 15.06 -0.76
CA GLN A 273 -36.04 16.45 -1.18
C GLN A 273 -34.64 16.96 -0.81
N GLU A 274 -34.12 16.62 0.37
CA GLU A 274 -32.76 16.95 0.77
C GLU A 274 -31.74 16.26 -0.13
N LEU A 275 -31.88 14.95 -0.39
CA LEU A 275 -30.96 14.20 -1.26
C LEU A 275 -30.97 14.73 -2.70
N SER A 276 -32.15 15.07 -3.25
CA SER A 276 -32.31 15.70 -4.56
C SER A 276 -31.69 17.10 -4.63
N ARG A 277 -31.86 17.93 -3.60
CA ARG A 277 -31.23 19.26 -3.51
C ARG A 277 -29.72 19.20 -3.37
N LEU A 278 -29.20 18.12 -2.80
CA LEU A 278 -27.78 17.96 -2.51
C LEU A 278 -26.99 17.43 -3.71
N HIS A 279 -27.49 16.42 -4.40
CA HIS A 279 -26.86 15.90 -5.60
C HIS A 279 -27.88 15.13 -6.45
N GLU A 280 -28.37 15.77 -7.52
CA GLU A 280 -29.35 15.21 -8.45
C GLU A 280 -28.92 13.82 -8.96
N GLY A 281 -27.63 13.66 -9.17
CA GLY A 281 -27.07 12.42 -9.65
C GLY A 281 -27.06 11.26 -8.65
N LEU A 282 -26.84 11.53 -7.36
CA LEU A 282 -26.90 10.49 -6.31
C LEU A 282 -28.37 10.07 -6.09
N PHE A 283 -29.29 11.03 -6.19
CA PHE A 283 -30.72 10.79 -6.19
C PHE A 283 -31.16 9.93 -7.37
N GLY A 284 -30.62 10.14 -8.56
CA GLY A 284 -30.84 9.30 -9.73
C GLY A 284 -30.47 7.83 -9.49
N VAL A 285 -29.26 7.57 -8.97
CA VAL A 285 -28.80 6.21 -8.60
C VAL A 285 -29.70 5.59 -7.54
N TYR A 286 -30.08 6.37 -6.53
CA TYR A 286 -30.99 5.95 -5.47
C TYR A 286 -32.39 5.57 -5.99
N MET A 287 -32.95 6.36 -6.90
CA MET A 287 -34.26 6.05 -7.51
C MET A 287 -34.17 4.81 -8.43
N ALA A 288 -33.03 4.57 -9.07
CA ALA A 288 -32.81 3.41 -9.92
C ALA A 288 -32.78 2.09 -9.12
N THR A 289 -32.13 2.05 -7.95
CA THR A 289 -32.11 0.84 -7.10
C THR A 289 -33.49 0.50 -6.50
N ARG A 290 -34.36 1.50 -6.34
CA ARG A 290 -35.77 1.34 -5.92
C ARG A 290 -36.66 0.75 -7.02
N ARG A 291 -36.49 1.16 -8.27
CA ARG A 291 -37.30 0.65 -9.40
C ARG A 291 -37.13 -0.86 -9.62
N VAL A 292 -35.98 -1.41 -9.26
CA VAL A 292 -35.67 -2.85 -9.39
C VAL A 292 -36.28 -3.70 -8.25
N ARG A 293 -36.74 -3.08 -7.16
CA ARG A 293 -37.29 -3.78 -5.97
C ARG A 293 -38.81 -3.96 -5.98
N HIS A 294 -39.50 -3.63 -7.07
CA HIS A 294 -40.94 -3.88 -7.24
C HIS A 294 -41.17 -4.95 -8.31
N PRO A 295 -41.30 -6.24 -7.94
CA PRO A 295 -42.17 -7.16 -8.67
C PRO A 295 -43.65 -6.83 -8.44
#